data_AF-B9YE89-F1
#
_entry.id   AF-B9YE89-F1
#
_cell.length_a   1.000
_cell.length_b   1.000
_cell.length_c   1.000
_cell.angle_alpha   90.00
_cell.angle_beta   90.00
_cell.angle_gamma   90.00
#
_symmetry.space_group_name_H-M   'P 1'
#
loop_
_entity.id
_entity.type
_entity.pdbx_description
1 polymer ?
#
loop_
_entity_poly.entity_id
_entity_poly.type
_entity_poly.pdbx_seq_one_letter_code
_entity_poly.pdbx_strand_id
1 'polypeptide(L)'
;MMLTFQAAFEEEIDLIYQLYRRCVQTSRGSWDDEYPTRDFVEQDYLRQGLMTLKNEQSEIVAAGAITPADELEDLKYSTALLHPLEFSRLAVDPQFQGRGYGKLLLEV
;
A
#
# COMPACT_ATOMS: atom_id res chain seq x y z
N MET A 1 20.57 4.87 -3.66
CA MET A 1 19.29 4.91 -4.39
C MET A 1 18.38 5.83 -3.62
N MET A 2 18.06 6.97 -4.22
CA MET A 2 17.03 7.87 -3.72
C MET A 2 15.66 7.21 -3.94
N LEU A 3 14.79 7.35 -2.94
CA LEU A 3 13.43 6.86 -2.99
C LEU A 3 12.50 8.04 -2.70
N THR A 4 11.39 8.11 -3.44
CA THR A 4 10.40 9.17 -3.29
C THR A 4 9.08 8.55 -2.84
N PHE A 5 8.61 8.95 -1.67
CA PHE A 5 7.28 8.64 -1.18
C PHE A 5 6.30 9.73 -1.61
N GLN A 6 5.19 9.35 -2.22
CA GLN A 6 4.17 10.29 -2.71
C GLN A 6 2.82 9.59 -2.94
N ALA A 7 1.76 10.40 -3.03
CA ALA A 7 0.47 9.92 -3.52
C ALA A 7 0.59 9.35 -4.94
N ALA A 8 -0.21 8.33 -5.25
CA ALA A 8 -0.30 7.74 -6.57
C ALA A 8 -0.94 8.71 -7.57
N PHE A 9 -0.55 8.60 -8.84
CA PHE A 9 -1.29 9.21 -9.96
C PHE A 9 -2.38 8.25 -10.48
N GLU A 10 -3.42 8.76 -11.13
CA GLU A 10 -4.52 7.94 -11.66
C GLU A 10 -4.01 6.92 -12.68
N GLU A 11 -3.07 7.33 -13.51
CA GLU A 11 -2.45 6.51 -14.55
C GLU A 11 -1.64 5.32 -13.98
N GLU A 12 -1.39 5.32 -12.67
CA GLU A 12 -0.61 4.28 -11.98
C GLU A 12 -1.48 3.17 -11.39
N ILE A 13 -2.81 3.30 -11.42
CA ILE A 13 -3.75 2.30 -10.85
C ILE A 13 -3.46 0.90 -11.41
N ASP A 14 -3.30 0.77 -12.72
CA ASP A 14 -3.03 -0.54 -13.35
C ASP A 14 -1.65 -1.09 -12.97
N LEU A 15 -0.63 -0.22 -12.82
CA LEU A 15 0.71 -0.62 -12.39
C LEU A 15 0.72 -1.10 -10.94
N ILE A 16 -0.01 -0.41 -10.06
CA ILE A 16 -0.15 -0.77 -8.65
C ILE A 16 -0.95 -2.06 -8.50
N TYR A 17 -2.02 -2.23 -9.27
CA TYR A 17 -2.76 -3.49 -9.30
C TYR A 17 -1.85 -4.65 -9.74
N GLN A 18 -1.06 -4.48 -10.81
CA GLN A 18 -0.10 -5.49 -11.23
C GLN A 18 0.97 -5.79 -10.17
N LEU A 19 1.44 -4.79 -9.43
CA LEU A 19 2.32 -4.98 -8.27
C LEU A 19 1.65 -5.87 -7.23
N TYR A 20 0.40 -5.59 -6.86
CA TYR A 20 -0.34 -6.43 -5.92
C TYR A 20 -0.46 -7.87 -6.41
N ARG A 21 -0.73 -8.09 -7.70
CA ARG A 21 -0.77 -9.43 -8.31
C ARG A 21 0.57 -10.16 -8.26
N ARG A 22 1.70 -9.45 -8.41
CA ARG A 22 3.04 -10.05 -8.21
C ARG A 22 3.23 -10.46 -6.74
N CYS A 23 2.78 -9.63 -5.80
CA CYS A 23 2.89 -9.90 -4.38
C CYS A 23 2.00 -11.06 -3.90
N VAL A 24 0.84 -11.31 -4.51
CA VAL A 24 -0.01 -12.49 -4.23
C VAL A 24 0.80 -13.80 -4.30
N GLN A 25 1.67 -13.94 -5.29
CA GLN A 25 2.52 -15.12 -5.48
C GLN A 25 3.54 -15.32 -4.33
N THR A 26 3.80 -14.27 -3.55
CA THR A 26 4.78 -14.26 -2.45
C THR A 26 4.14 -14.06 -1.07
N SER A 27 2.81 -13.88 -0.99
CA SER A 27 2.07 -13.37 0.18
C SER A 27 1.99 -14.35 1.37
N ARG A 28 2.52 -15.57 1.23
CA ARG A 28 2.40 -16.67 2.22
C ARG A 28 0.97 -16.90 2.71
N GLY A 29 -0.04 -16.66 1.85
CA GLY A 29 -1.45 -16.92 2.14
C GLY A 29 -2.22 -15.73 2.71
N SER A 30 -1.60 -14.55 2.86
CA SER A 30 -2.32 -13.34 3.25
C SER A 30 -3.18 -12.77 2.11
N TRP A 31 -2.73 -12.94 0.86
CA TRP A 31 -3.42 -12.49 -0.35
C TRP A 31 -3.59 -13.65 -1.32
N ASP A 32 -4.66 -13.61 -2.09
CA ASP A 32 -5.07 -14.66 -3.03
C ASP A 32 -5.57 -14.06 -4.35
N ASP A 33 -6.30 -14.84 -5.14
CA ASP A 33 -6.80 -14.37 -6.41
C ASP A 33 -7.96 -13.37 -6.29
N GLU A 34 -8.65 -13.35 -5.15
CA GLU A 34 -9.81 -12.49 -4.88
C GLU A 34 -9.44 -11.24 -4.09
N TYR A 35 -8.25 -11.17 -3.49
CA TYR A 35 -7.78 -9.97 -2.78
C TYR A 35 -6.26 -9.75 -2.89
N PRO A 36 -5.79 -8.51 -3.17
CA PRO A 36 -6.57 -7.31 -3.49
C PRO A 36 -7.04 -7.29 -4.95
N THR A 37 -8.26 -6.79 -5.18
CA THR A 37 -8.82 -6.55 -6.53
C THR A 37 -8.42 -5.17 -7.06
N ARG A 38 -8.69 -4.94 -8.36
CA ARG A 38 -8.51 -3.62 -8.98
C ARG A 38 -9.41 -2.55 -8.33
N ASP A 39 -10.64 -2.92 -7.98
CA ASP A 39 -11.60 -2.02 -7.32
C ASP A 39 -11.08 -1.49 -5.99
N PHE A 40 -10.33 -2.28 -5.21
CA PHE A 40 -9.66 -1.79 -4.00
C PHE A 40 -8.66 -0.68 -4.31
N VAL A 41 -7.85 -0.84 -5.38
CA VAL A 41 -6.88 0.18 -5.81
C VAL A 41 -7.58 1.48 -6.21
N GLU A 42 -8.67 1.38 -6.98
CA GLU A 42 -9.46 2.54 -7.38
C GLU A 42 -10.11 3.24 -6.19
N GLN A 43 -10.67 2.49 -5.23
CA GLN A 43 -11.25 3.05 -4.02
C GLN A 43 -10.20 3.77 -3.15
N ASP A 44 -9.01 3.19 -3.01
CA ASP A 44 -7.92 3.81 -2.28
C ASP A 44 -7.44 5.10 -2.94
N TYR A 45 -7.39 5.11 -4.28
CA TYR A 45 -7.07 6.32 -5.05
C TYR A 45 -8.14 7.40 -4.87
N LEU A 46 -9.43 7.05 -5.00
CA LEU A 46 -10.56 7.97 -4.84
C LEU A 46 -10.62 8.57 -3.42
N ARG A 47 -10.21 7.80 -2.41
CA ARG A 47 -10.07 8.26 -1.01
C ARG A 47 -8.82 9.10 -0.76
N GLN A 48 -8.01 9.36 -1.79
CA GLN A 48 -6.71 10.03 -1.70
C GLN A 48 -5.73 9.34 -0.75
N GLY A 49 -5.92 8.04 -0.53
CA GLY A 49 -5.14 7.22 0.40
C GLY A 49 -4.08 6.37 -0.27
N LEU A 50 -4.10 6.23 -1.60
CA LEU A 50 -3.15 5.39 -2.32
C LEU A 50 -1.77 6.05 -2.43
N MET A 51 -0.77 5.41 -1.85
CA MET A 51 0.60 5.92 -1.75
C MET A 51 1.58 4.99 -2.47
N THR A 52 2.66 5.56 -2.97
CA THR A 52 3.73 4.86 -3.70
C THR A 52 5.10 5.24 -3.16
N LEU A 53 6.04 4.31 -3.30
CA LEU A 53 7.47 4.52 -3.14
C LEU A 53 8.14 4.26 -4.48
N LYS A 54 8.74 5.30 -5.07
CA LYS A 54 9.37 5.21 -6.40
C LYS A 54 10.88 5.37 -6.33
N ASN A 55 11.60 4.71 -7.23
CA ASN A 55 13.04 4.89 -7.41
C ASN A 55 13.34 6.08 -8.34
N GLU A 56 14.63 6.32 -8.59
CA GLU A 56 15.12 7.39 -9.47
C GLU A 56 14.65 7.26 -10.92
N GLN A 57 14.25 6.05 -11.35
CA GLN A 57 13.70 5.77 -12.68
C GLN A 57 12.17 5.95 -12.72
N SER A 58 11.56 6.45 -11.63
CA SER A 58 10.11 6.55 -11.45
C SER A 58 9.37 5.21 -11.45
N GLU A 59 10.08 4.10 -11.23
CA GLU A 59 9.47 2.78 -11.08
C GLU A 59 8.86 2.64 -9.68
N ILE A 60 7.65 2.10 -9.60
CA ILE A 60 6.97 1.83 -8.32
C ILE A 60 7.62 0.61 -7.67
N VAL A 61 8.37 0.86 -6.60
CA VAL A 61 9.06 -0.17 -5.80
C VAL A 61 8.13 -0.74 -4.73
N ALA A 62 7.22 0.08 -4.21
CA ALA A 62 6.23 -0.33 -3.22
C ALA A 62 4.98 0.56 -3.30
N ALA A 63 3.85 0.03 -2.82
CA ALA A 63 2.59 0.76 -2.71
C ALA A 63 1.80 0.31 -1.48
N GLY A 64 0.89 1.14 -1.01
CA GLY A 64 -0.02 0.86 0.10
C GLY A 64 -1.09 1.94 0.22
N ALA A 65 -2.10 1.69 1.04
CA ALA A 65 -3.22 2.60 1.23
C ALA A 65 -3.29 3.10 2.67
N ILE A 66 -3.31 4.42 2.85
CA ILE A 66 -3.54 5.10 4.13
C ILE A 66 -4.95 5.68 4.10
N THR A 67 -5.87 5.10 4.87
CA THR A 67 -7.28 5.52 4.92
C THR A 67 -7.72 5.77 6.36
N PRO A 68 -8.80 6.55 6.59
CA PRO A 68 -9.45 6.56 7.89
C PRO A 68 -9.77 5.15 8.37
N ALA A 69 -9.55 4.86 9.65
CA ALA A 69 -9.79 3.54 10.24
C ALA A 69 -11.28 3.35 10.63
N ASP A 70 -12.21 3.84 9.81
CA ASP A 70 -13.65 3.87 10.10
C ASP A 70 -14.21 2.44 10.29
N GLU A 71 -13.69 1.46 9.54
CA GLU A 71 -14.05 0.04 9.67
C GLU A 71 -13.55 -0.60 10.98
N LEU A 72 -12.67 0.09 11.71
CA LEU A 72 -12.06 -0.34 12.96
C LEU A 72 -12.55 0.45 14.18
N GLU A 73 -13.59 1.28 14.04
CA GLU A 73 -14.13 2.11 15.13
C GLU A 73 -14.55 1.29 16.37
N ASP A 74 -15.01 0.06 16.16
CA ASP A 74 -15.43 -0.84 17.24
C ASP A 74 -14.25 -1.50 17.99
N LEU A 75 -13.02 -1.36 17.49
CA LEU A 75 -11.84 -1.89 18.17
C LEU A 75 -11.51 -1.06 19.42
N LYS A 76 -11.38 -1.76 20.55
CA LYS A 76 -10.88 -1.15 21.78
C LYS A 76 -9.37 -0.99 21.71
N TYR A 77 -8.92 0.24 21.48
CA TYR A 77 -7.51 0.60 21.60
C TYR A 77 -7.09 0.70 23.07
N SER A 78 -5.89 0.22 23.39
CA SER A 78 -5.29 0.38 24.73
C SER A 78 -4.98 1.84 25.08
N THR A 79 -4.93 2.69 24.05
CA THR A 79 -4.63 4.12 24.15
C THR A 79 -5.71 4.88 23.39
N ALA A 80 -6.12 6.04 23.90
CA ALA A 80 -7.05 6.90 23.17
C ALA A 80 -6.36 7.44 21.90
N LEU A 81 -6.88 7.07 20.73
CA LEU A 81 -6.42 7.58 19.45
C LEU A 81 -7.37 8.69 18.98
N LEU A 82 -6.82 9.79 18.49
CA LEU A 82 -7.59 10.83 17.81
C LEU A 82 -7.39 10.64 16.30
N HIS A 83 -8.50 10.39 15.58
CA HIS A 83 -8.50 10.16 14.13
C HIS A 83 -7.53 9.06 13.68
N PRO A 84 -7.73 7.80 14.12
CA PRO A 84 -6.87 6.69 13.70
C PRO A 84 -6.90 6.51 12.18
N LEU A 85 -5.72 6.29 11.60
CA LEU A 85 -5.55 5.88 10.21
C LEU A 85 -5.19 4.40 10.17
N GLU A 86 -5.73 3.71 9.17
CA GLU A 86 -5.32 2.36 8.81
C GLU A 86 -4.30 2.44 7.67
N PHE A 87 -3.22 1.66 7.80
CA PHE A 87 -2.33 1.39 6.69
C PHE A 87 -2.53 -0.05 6.21
N SER A 88 -3.06 -0.19 5.01
CA SER A 88 -3.47 -1.47 4.43
C SER A 88 -2.82 -1.69 3.06
N ARG A 89 -2.91 -2.93 2.56
CA ARG A 89 -2.42 -3.33 1.21
C ARG A 89 -0.95 -2.97 0.93
N LEU A 90 -0.12 -2.99 1.96
CA LEU A 90 1.32 -2.79 1.84
C LEU A 90 1.95 -3.89 0.98
N ALA A 91 2.44 -3.52 -0.21
CA ALA A 91 3.20 -4.38 -1.10
C ALA A 91 4.54 -3.75 -1.45
N VAL A 92 5.60 -4.56 -1.37
CA VAL A 92 6.91 -4.26 -1.93
C VAL A 92 7.13 -5.23 -3.07
N ASP A 93 7.53 -4.71 -4.23
CA ASP A 93 7.76 -5.53 -5.41
C ASP A 93 8.73 -6.68 -5.09
N PRO A 94 8.43 -7.93 -5.45
CA PRO A 94 9.27 -9.09 -5.14
C PRO A 94 10.76 -8.94 -5.46
N GLN A 95 11.11 -8.18 -6.50
CA GLN A 95 12.50 -7.93 -6.89
C GLN A 95 13.26 -7.06 -5.87
N PHE A 96 12.52 -6.30 -5.07
CA PHE A 96 13.02 -5.31 -4.11
C PHE A 96 12.74 -5.71 -2.64
N GLN A 97 12.07 -6.83 -2.39
CA GLN A 97 11.85 -7.37 -1.04
C GLN A 97 13.18 -7.75 -0.35
N GLY A 98 13.15 -7.83 0.99
CA GLY A 98 14.33 -8.14 1.81
C GLY A 98 15.35 -7.00 1.98
N ARG A 99 15.05 -5.80 1.45
CA ARG A 99 15.94 -4.62 1.47
C ARG A 99 15.47 -3.49 2.41
N GLY A 100 14.40 -3.73 3.16
CA GLY A 100 13.86 -2.76 4.13
C GLY A 100 12.91 -1.69 3.55
N TYR A 101 12.55 -1.72 2.27
CA TYR A 101 11.70 -0.67 1.67
C TYR A 101 10.27 -0.61 2.24
N GLY A 102 9.72 -1.74 2.70
CA GLY A 102 8.42 -1.72 3.38
C GLY A 102 8.43 -0.90 4.67
N LYS A 103 9.58 -0.82 5.35
CA LYS A 103 9.75 0.01 6.56
C LYS A 103 9.68 1.50 6.23
N LEU A 104 10.22 1.90 5.07
CA LEU A 104 10.24 3.31 4.65
C LEU A 104 8.84 3.88 4.45
N LEU A 105 7.86 3.03 4.12
CA LEU A 105 6.45 3.42 4.03
C LEU A 105 5.79 3.68 5.40
N LEU A 106 6.42 3.26 6.51
CA LEU A 106 5.93 3.45 7.88
C LEU A 106 6.64 4.60 8.61
N GLU A 107 7.75 5.11 8.07
CA GLU A 107 8.60 6.12 8.71
C GLU A 107 8.42 7.53 8.12
N VAL A 108 7.47 7.68 7.19
CA VAL A 108 7.15 8.94 6.50
C VAL A 108 6.17 9.81 7.27
#